data_AF-A0A9E1IQA7-F1
#
_entry.id   AF-A0A9E1IQA7-F1
#
_cell.length_a   1.000
_cell.length_b   1.000
_cell.length_c   1.000
_cell.angle_alpha   90.00
_cell.angle_beta   90.00
_cell.angle_gamma   90.00
#
_symmetry.space_group_name_H-M   'P 1'
#
loop_
_entity.id
_entity.type
_entity.pdbx_description
1 polymer ?
#
loop_
_entity_poly.entity_id
_entity_poly.type
_entity_poly.pdbx_seq_one_letter_code
_entity_poly.pdbx_strand_id
1 'polypeptide(L)'
;EGVSDGWWTEYTVTIRNDSETAATGFWLDLWYDRYTTPALCEYGDEYVWVEGLEPYESATYTVTLDDGPWWIWDSVVFVDTCDDVTEKDEANNIAWEEVLTYY
;
A
#
# COMPACT_ATOMS: atom_id res chain seq x y z
N GLU A 1 -18.98 -18.30 -4.35
CA GLU A 1 -18.11 -18.05 -3.20
C GLU A 1 -17.34 -19.33 -2.97
N GLY A 2 -16.07 -19.32 -3.37
CA GLY A 2 -15.17 -20.47 -3.30
C GLY A 2 -14.73 -20.69 -1.86
N VAL A 3 -14.53 -21.94 -1.49
CA VAL A 3 -13.92 -22.33 -0.21
C VAL A 3 -12.49 -21.80 -0.17
N SER A 4 -12.21 -20.87 0.74
CA SER A 4 -10.86 -20.51 1.22
C SER A 4 -10.07 -21.80 1.47
N ASP A 5 -8.86 -21.88 0.95
CA ASP A 5 -7.96 -23.00 1.22
C ASP A 5 -7.41 -23.01 2.67
N GLY A 6 -7.80 -22.02 3.47
CA GLY A 6 -7.42 -21.82 4.86
C GLY A 6 -6.10 -21.06 5.02
N TRP A 7 -5.48 -20.62 3.93
CA TRP A 7 -4.23 -19.87 3.92
C TRP A 7 -4.49 -18.39 3.66
N TRP A 8 -3.82 -17.56 4.46
CA TRP A 8 -3.88 -16.11 4.33
C TRP A 8 -2.48 -15.54 4.33
N THR A 9 -2.32 -14.42 3.63
CA THR A 9 -1.13 -13.58 3.69
C THR A 9 -1.53 -12.25 4.30
N GLU A 10 -0.79 -11.79 5.31
CA GLU A 10 -1.01 -10.48 5.90
C GLU A 10 0.06 -9.50 5.41
N TYR A 11 -0.43 -8.40 4.87
CA TYR A 11 0.35 -7.23 4.49
C TYR A 11 0.25 -6.21 5.61
N THR A 12 1.41 -5.85 6.17
CA THR A 12 1.51 -4.72 7.11
C THR A 12 2.18 -3.56 6.40
N VAL A 13 1.41 -2.51 6.14
CA VAL A 13 1.88 -1.28 5.50
C VAL A 13 2.02 -0.21 6.57
N THR A 14 3.26 0.22 6.84
CA THR A 14 3.51 1.37 7.71
C THR A 14 3.85 2.58 6.86
N ILE A 15 3.01 3.61 6.95
CA ILE A 15 3.24 4.91 6.32
C ILE A 15 3.65 5.92 7.38
N ARG A 16 4.53 6.85 7.01
CA ARG A 16 5.00 7.91 7.91
C ARG A 16 5.11 9.22 7.16
N ASN A 17 4.52 10.27 7.72
CA ASN A 17 4.79 11.64 7.28
C ASN A 17 6.16 12.06 7.83
N ASP A 18 7.17 12.25 7.00
CA ASP A 18 8.51 12.69 7.43
C ASP A 18 8.74 14.20 7.25
N SER A 19 7.65 14.96 7.09
CA SER A 19 7.70 16.41 6.95
C SER A 19 7.33 17.15 8.24
N GLU A 20 7.58 18.47 8.25
CA GLU A 20 7.19 19.37 9.34
C GLU A 20 5.74 19.86 9.22
N THR A 21 5.04 19.47 8.15
CA THR A 21 3.67 19.87 7.82
C THR A 21 2.74 18.67 7.87
N ALA A 22 1.48 18.88 8.28
CA ALA A 22 0.50 17.80 8.23
C ALA A 22 0.21 17.42 6.77
N ALA A 23 0.17 16.13 6.48
CA ALA A 23 -0.35 15.58 5.23
C ALA A 23 -1.83 15.24 5.45
N THR A 24 -2.74 15.69 4.58
CA THR A 24 -4.18 15.50 4.81
C THR A 24 -4.89 15.13 3.53
N GLY A 25 -5.76 14.13 3.61
CA GLY A 25 -6.67 13.74 2.53
C GLY A 25 -5.95 13.17 1.32
N PHE A 26 -5.42 11.95 1.46
CA PHE A 26 -4.73 11.24 0.38
C PHE A 26 -5.14 9.76 0.35
N TRP A 27 -4.93 9.13 -0.79
CA TRP A 27 -5.19 7.70 -0.99
C TRP A 27 -3.94 6.88 -0.73
N LEU A 28 -4.11 5.71 -0.11
CA LEU A 28 -3.12 4.65 -0.06
C LEU A 28 -3.66 3.47 -0.85
N ASP A 29 -2.95 3.06 -1.90
CA ASP A 29 -3.32 1.94 -2.76
C ASP A 29 -2.29 0.80 -2.62
N LEU A 30 -2.79 -0.43 -2.65
CA LEU A 30 -2.03 -1.67 -2.61
C LEU A 30 -2.45 -2.55 -3.80
N TRP A 31 -1.46 -3.02 -4.55
CA TRP A 31 -1.65 -4.02 -5.60
C TRP A 31 -0.92 -5.31 -5.25
N TYR A 32 -1.55 -6.42 -5.60
CA TYR A 32 -1.00 -7.77 -5.49
C TYR A 32 -0.48 -8.25 -6.85
N ASP A 33 0.64 -8.96 -6.88
CA ASP A 33 1.21 -9.61 -8.09
C ASP A 33 1.35 -8.66 -9.31
N ARG A 34 1.91 -7.48 -9.07
CA ARG A 34 2.04 -6.42 -10.06
C ARG A 34 3.45 -6.39 -10.64
N TYR A 35 3.56 -6.29 -11.97
CA TYR A 35 4.85 -6.29 -12.69
C TYR A 35 5.27 -4.92 -13.23
N THR A 36 4.43 -3.90 -13.07
CA THR A 36 4.64 -2.56 -13.63
C THR A 36 4.19 -1.48 -12.67
N THR A 37 4.94 -0.40 -12.57
CA THR A 37 4.60 0.79 -11.78
C THR A 37 3.17 1.26 -12.09
N PRO A 38 2.31 1.41 -11.06
CA PRO A 38 0.99 2.01 -11.22
C PRO A 38 1.08 3.43 -11.79
N ALA A 39 0.11 3.81 -12.61
CA ALA A 39 -0.05 5.21 -13.02
C ALA A 39 -0.67 6.03 -11.88
N LEU A 40 -0.53 7.36 -11.95
CA LEU A 40 -1.21 8.26 -11.01
C LEU A 40 -2.74 8.08 -11.10
N CYS A 41 -3.40 8.11 -9.94
CA CYS A 41 -4.82 7.82 -9.73
C CYS A 41 -5.28 6.45 -10.27
N GLU A 42 -4.37 5.52 -10.52
CA GLU A 42 -4.77 4.14 -10.77
C GLU A 42 -5.22 3.49 -9.45
N TYR A 43 -6.30 2.72 -9.47
CA TYR A 43 -6.80 2.05 -8.27
C TYR A 43 -6.04 0.77 -7.98
N GLY A 44 -5.70 0.59 -6.70
CA GLY A 44 -5.23 -0.65 -6.09
C GLY A 44 -6.24 -1.79 -6.16
N ASP A 45 -5.76 -3.01 -5.91
CA ASP A 45 -6.63 -4.12 -5.53
C ASP A 45 -7.29 -3.84 -4.17
N GLU A 46 -6.55 -3.18 -3.29
CA GLU A 46 -7.03 -2.61 -2.04
C GLU A 46 -6.64 -1.14 -1.97
N TYR A 47 -7.51 -0.32 -1.40
CA TYR A 47 -7.25 1.11 -1.26
C TYR A 47 -7.94 1.67 -0.02
N VAL A 48 -7.30 2.63 0.62
CA VAL A 48 -7.80 3.27 1.84
C VAL A 48 -7.59 4.78 1.78
N TRP A 49 -8.62 5.50 2.23
CA TRP A 49 -8.53 6.94 2.41
C TRP A 49 -7.86 7.24 3.74
N VAL A 50 -6.79 8.03 3.71
CA VAL A 50 -6.11 8.52 4.91
C VAL A 50 -6.55 9.97 5.15
N GLU A 51 -7.27 10.20 6.26
CA GLU A 51 -7.74 11.54 6.60
C GLU A 51 -6.58 12.51 6.80
N GLY A 52 -5.49 12.02 7.41
CA GLY A 52 -4.22 12.72 7.47
C GLY A 52 -3.23 12.08 8.43
N LEU A 53 -2.01 12.62 8.41
CA LEU A 53 -0.91 12.32 9.30
C LEU A 53 -0.29 13.63 9.76
N GLU A 54 -0.24 13.84 11.07
CA GLU A 54 0.49 14.96 11.68
C GLU A 54 2.01 14.86 11.36
N PRO A 55 2.76 15.96 11.52
CA PRO A 55 4.21 15.94 11.31
C PRO A 55 4.89 14.81 12.09
N TYR A 56 5.68 13.99 11.40
CA TYR A 56 6.39 12.84 11.96
C TYR A 56 5.49 11.69 12.48
N GLU A 57 4.18 11.75 12.24
CA GLU A 57 3.25 10.70 12.60
C GLU A 57 3.36 9.50 11.65
N SER A 58 3.08 8.31 12.17
CA SER A 58 2.99 7.08 11.38
C SER A 58 1.65 6.40 11.59
N ALA A 59 1.07 5.87 10.51
CA ALA A 59 -0.08 4.98 10.55
C ALA A 59 0.31 3.60 10.04
N THR A 60 -0.37 2.57 10.55
CA THR A 60 -0.18 1.19 10.12
C THR A 60 -1.51 0.63 9.63
N TYR A 61 -1.48 0.06 8.43
CA TYR A 61 -2.61 -0.59 7.80
C TYR A 61 -2.29 -2.06 7.62
N THR A 62 -3.18 -2.91 8.11
CA THR A 62 -3.06 -4.37 7.97
C THR A 62 -4.13 -4.86 7.02
N VAL A 63 -3.71 -5.55 5.97
CA VAL A 63 -4.60 -6.15 4.98
C VAL A 63 -4.35 -7.64 4.94
N THR A 64 -5.41 -8.42 5.12
CA THR A 64 -5.37 -9.88 5.03
C THR A 64 -5.92 -10.32 3.70
N LEU A 65 -5.08 -10.97 2.89
CA LEU A 65 -5.47 -11.58 1.62
C LEU A 65 -5.71 -13.08 1.84
N ASP A 66 -6.95 -13.51 1.62
CA ASP A 66 -7.33 -14.93 1.55
C ASP A 66 -6.90 -15.51 0.19
N ASP A 67 -6.47 -16.77 0.15
CA ASP A 67 -5.88 -17.41 -1.04
C ASP A 67 -4.70 -16.60 -1.62
N GLY A 68 -3.75 -16.22 -0.76
CA GLY A 68 -2.52 -15.51 -1.15
C GLY A 68 -1.59 -16.30 -2.11
N PRO A 69 -0.42 -15.74 -2.45
CA PRO A 69 0.47 -16.32 -3.46
C PRO A 69 0.78 -17.79 -3.21
N TRP A 70 0.52 -18.66 -4.21
CA TRP A 70 1.07 -20.01 -4.23
C TRP A 70 2.56 -20.03 -4.62
N TRP A 71 3.09 -18.91 -5.13
CA TRP A 71 4.46 -18.67 -5.62
C TRP A 71 4.88 -17.22 -5.29
N ILE A 72 5.95 -16.67 -5.86
CA ILE A 72 6.43 -15.30 -5.55
C ILE A 72 5.52 -14.26 -6.22
N TRP A 73 5.01 -13.27 -5.49
CA TRP A 73 4.34 -12.09 -6.06
C TRP A 73 5.10 -10.81 -5.73
N ASP A 74 5.16 -9.89 -6.68
CA ASP A 74 5.60 -8.52 -6.44
C ASP A 74 4.39 -7.68 -6.02
N SER A 75 4.38 -7.20 -4.78
CA SER A 75 3.33 -6.32 -4.29
C SER A 75 3.84 -4.88 -4.25
N VAL A 76 2.97 -3.93 -4.56
CA VAL A 76 3.33 -2.51 -4.59
C VAL A 76 2.35 -1.69 -3.79
N VAL A 77 2.89 -0.80 -2.97
CA VAL A 77 2.15 0.21 -2.22
C VAL A 77 2.44 1.57 -2.84
N PHE A 78 1.40 2.36 -3.05
CA PHE A 78 1.51 3.76 -3.47
C PHE A 78 0.72 4.64 -2.49
N VAL A 79 1.43 5.54 -1.80
CA VAL A 79 0.87 6.60 -0.97
C VAL A 79 0.59 7.82 -1.84
N ASP A 80 -0.49 8.54 -1.58
CA ASP A 80 -0.91 9.69 -2.36
C ASP A 80 -0.89 9.41 -3.87
N THR A 81 -1.52 8.31 -4.27
CA THR A 81 -1.53 7.82 -5.66
C THR A 81 -2.01 8.88 -6.66
N CYS A 82 -2.79 9.87 -6.20
CA CYS A 82 -3.30 10.96 -7.03
C CYS A 82 -2.45 12.24 -7.03
N ASP A 83 -1.34 12.28 -6.28
CA ASP A 83 -0.49 13.48 -6.16
C ASP A 83 -1.30 14.68 -5.63
N ASP A 84 -2.21 14.42 -4.68
CA ASP A 84 -3.14 15.40 -4.11
C ASP A 84 -2.46 16.27 -3.03
N VAL A 85 -1.42 15.77 -2.37
CA VAL A 85 -0.67 16.44 -1.31
C VAL A 85 0.73 16.74 -1.81
N THR A 86 1.09 18.02 -1.90
CA THR A 86 2.45 18.39 -2.34
C THR A 86 3.52 17.96 -1.32
N GLU A 87 4.24 16.92 -1.72
CA GLU A 87 5.42 16.28 -1.14
C GLU A 87 6.65 17.20 -1.13
N LYS A 88 7.62 16.98 -0.21
CA LYS A 88 8.99 17.47 -0.43
C LYS A 88 9.71 16.64 -1.50
N ASP A 89 9.34 15.38 -1.61
CA ASP A 89 9.83 14.41 -2.56
C ASP A 89 8.60 13.63 -3.03
N GLU A 90 8.18 13.75 -4.28
CA GLU A 90 7.03 12.99 -4.79
C GLU A 90 7.43 11.56 -5.23
N ALA A 91 8.73 11.24 -5.20
CA ALA A 91 9.24 9.98 -5.71
C ALA A 91 9.40 8.89 -4.64
N ASN A 92 9.23 9.22 -3.35
CA ASN A 92 9.34 8.28 -2.23
C ASN A 92 7.99 7.66 -1.82
N ASN A 93 6.93 7.94 -2.58
CA ASN A 93 5.58 7.49 -2.29
C ASN A 93 5.25 6.08 -2.77
N ILE A 94 6.17 5.44 -3.48
CA ILE A 94 6.02 4.07 -3.97
C ILE A 94 7.00 3.11 -3.29
N ALA A 95 6.48 2.00 -2.78
CA ALA A 95 7.25 0.92 -2.18
C ALA A 95 6.91 -0.42 -2.84
N TRP A 96 7.94 -1.21 -3.16
CA TRP A 96 7.80 -2.55 -3.73
C TRP A 96 8.28 -3.59 -2.72
N GLU A 97 7.52 -4.66 -2.57
CA GLU A 97 7.88 -5.80 -1.72
C GLU A 97 7.61 -7.11 -2.46
N GLU A 98 8.64 -7.95 -2.57
CA GLU A 98 8.48 -9.32 -3.06
C GLU A 98 7.94 -10.18 -1.91
N VAL A 99 6.72 -10.67 -2.04
CA VAL A 99 6.08 -11.52 -1.03
C VAL A 99 6.21 -12.98 -1.43
N LEU A 100 6.87 -13.74 -0.55
CA LEU A 100 7.03 -15.19 -0.65
C LEU A 100 6.43 -15.86 0.59
N THR A 101 5.38 -16.65 0.40
CA THR A 101 4.80 -17.47 1.47
C THR A 101 5.53 -18.80 1.53
N TYR A 102 6.22 -19.08 2.64
CA TYR A 102 6.86 -20.38 2.89
C TYR A 102 5.84 -21.37 3.49
N TYR A 103 5.82 -22.59 2.94
CA TYR A 103 5.00 -23.73 3.38
C TYR A 103 5.51 -24.38 4.67
#